data_AF-A0AAJ1XAJ3-F1
#
_entry.id   AF-A0AAJ1XAJ3-F1
#
_cell.length_a   1.000
_cell.length_b   1.000
_cell.length_c   1.000
_cell.angle_alpha   90.00
_cell.angle_beta   90.00
_cell.angle_gamma   90.00
#
_symmetry.space_group_name_H-M   'P 1'
#
loop_
_entity.id
_entity.type
_entity.pdbx_description
1 polymer ?
#
loop_
_entity_poly.entity_id
_entity_poly.type
_entity_poly.pdbx_seq_one_letter_code
_entity_poly.pdbx_strand_id
1 'polypeptide(L)' 'MDKKLICHDIALLTAKAFVDSNMPEYINNSGAKGYASDMIKKYLEVYPLIKEEYENQHPPGNGITFLK' A
#
# COMPACT_ATOMS: atom_id res chain seq x y z
N MET A 1 8.26 13.64 7.64
CA MET A 1 7.61 12.33 7.44
C MET A 1 7.95 11.87 6.03
N ASP A 2 8.57 10.71 5.85
CA ASP A 2 8.95 10.25 4.51
C ASP A 2 7.70 9.71 3.78
N LYS A 3 7.28 10.39 2.72
CA LYS A 3 6.15 10.00 1.85
C LYS A 3 6.24 8.53 1.45
N LYS A 4 7.44 8.06 1.07
CA LYS A 4 7.62 6.68 0.61
C LYS A 4 7.35 5.70 1.74
N LEU A 5 7.77 6.02 2.95
CA LEU A 5 7.56 5.18 4.13
C LEU A 5 6.06 5.09 4.47
N ILE A 6 5.35 6.22 4.48
CA ILE A 6 3.90 6.24 4.76
C ILE A 6 3.12 5.42 3.72
N CYS A 7 3.36 5.66 2.43
CA CYS A 7 2.69 4.92 1.36
C CYS A 7 3.01 3.42 1.44
N HIS A 8 4.25 3.06 1.77
CA HIS A 8 4.68 1.68 1.94
C HIS A 8 3.94 1.01 3.11
N ASP A 9 3.93 1.64 4.29
CA ASP A 9 3.31 1.08 5.49
C ASP A 9 1.80 0.86 5.30
N ILE A 10 1.10 1.84 4.72
CA ILE A 10 -0.34 1.71 4.44
C ILE A 10 -0.59 0.59 3.42
N ALA A 11 0.25 0.48 2.38
CA ALA A 11 0.09 -0.56 1.37
C ALA A 11 0.31 -1.96 1.96
N LEU A 12 1.30 -2.10 2.85
CA LEU A 12 1.63 -3.36 3.51
C LEU A 12 0.54 -3.81 4.48
N LEU A 13 -0.02 -2.87 5.26
CA LEU A 13 -1.16 -3.12 6.15
C LEU A 13 -2.43 -3.48 5.36
N THR A 14 -2.69 -2.78 4.25
CA THR A 14 -3.85 -3.05 3.38
C THR A 14 -3.74 -4.43 2.73
N ALA A 15 -2.58 -4.75 2.17
CA ALA A 15 -2.32 -6.06 1.57
C ALA A 15 -2.45 -7.18 2.61
N LYS A 16 -1.91 -6.98 3.82
CA LYS A 16 -2.04 -7.94 4.91
C LYS A 16 -3.49 -8.18 5.31
N ALA A 17 -4.28 -7.12 5.50
CA ALA A 17 -5.69 -7.24 5.88
C ALA A 17 -6.50 -8.04 4.83
N PHE A 18 -6.21 -7.86 3.55
CA PHE A 18 -6.82 -8.62 2.47
C PHE A 18 -6.41 -10.10 2.47
N VAL A 19 -5.13 -10.40 2.64
CA VAL A 19 -4.66 -11.79 2.67
C VAL A 19 -5.13 -12.48 3.94
N ASP A 20 -5.19 -11.79 5.07
CA ASP A 20 -5.66 -12.37 6.33
C ASP A 20 -7.12 -12.87 6.24
N SER A 21 -7.96 -12.30 5.37
CA SER A 21 -9.32 -12.81 5.14
C SER A 21 -9.35 -14.18 4.46
N ASN A 22 -8.26 -14.58 3.81
CA ASN A 22 -8.12 -15.85 3.10
C ASN A 22 -7.26 -16.88 3.86
N MET A 23 -6.95 -16.64 5.14
CA MET A 23 -6.15 -17.57 5.97
C MET A 23 -6.59 -19.04 5.93
N PRO A 24 -7.90 -19.39 5.88
CA PRO A 24 -8.30 -20.78 5.72
C PRO A 24 -7.76 -21.45 4.46
N GLU A 25 -7.60 -20.73 3.34
CA GLU A 25 -7.00 -21.28 2.12
C GLU A 25 -5.51 -21.55 2.33
N TYR A 26 -4.80 -20.58 2.91
CA TYR A 26 -3.36 -20.69 3.14
C TYR A 26 -3.01 -21.78 4.14
N ILE A 27 -3.82 -21.99 5.18
CA ILE A 27 -3.61 -23.04 6.19
C ILE A 27 -3.79 -24.43 5.58
N ASN A 28 -4.80 -24.62 4.73
CA ASN A 28 -5.21 -25.95 4.29
C ASN A 28 -4.66 -26.37 2.93
N ASN A 29 -4.23 -25.41 2.09
CA ASN A 29 -3.85 -25.69 0.70
C ASN A 29 -2.48 -25.12 0.33
N SER A 30 -2.37 -23.81 0.12
CA SER A 30 -1.23 -23.20 -0.57
C SER A 30 -0.06 -22.80 0.34
N GLY A 31 -0.27 -22.81 1.66
CA GLY A 31 0.75 -22.53 2.66
C GLY A 31 1.31 -21.10 2.60
N ALA A 32 2.49 -20.92 3.17
CA ALA A 32 3.20 -19.64 3.18
C ALA A 32 3.51 -19.11 1.76
N LYS A 33 3.63 -20.00 0.76
CA LYS A 33 3.89 -19.61 -0.63
C LYS A 33 2.68 -18.90 -1.24
N GLY A 34 1.47 -19.41 -1.03
CA GLY A 34 0.24 -18.74 -1.48
C GLY A 34 0.03 -17.41 -0.78
N TYR A 35 0.18 -17.40 0.55
CA TYR A 35 0.10 -16.19 1.36
C TYR A 35 1.05 -15.10 0.83
N ALA A 36 2.34 -15.42 0.64
CA ALA A 36 3.32 -14.46 0.16
C ALA A 36 3.03 -13.99 -1.28
N SER A 37 2.60 -14.90 -2.16
CA SER A 37 2.25 -14.58 -3.55
C SER A 37 1.09 -13.57 -3.61
N ASP A 38 0.02 -13.82 -2.86
CA ASP A 38 -1.15 -12.94 -2.86
C ASP A 38 -0.88 -11.62 -2.14
N MET A 39 -0.05 -11.64 -1.08
CA MET A 39 0.37 -10.41 -0.40
C MET A 39 1.17 -9.50 -1.32
N ILE A 40 2.11 -10.05 -2.11
CA ILE A 40 2.87 -9.28 -3.10
C ILE A 40 1.95 -8.72 -4.18
N LYS A 41 1.05 -9.53 -4.74
CA LYS A 41 0.09 -9.07 -5.75
C LYS A 41 -0.74 -7.91 -5.22
N LYS A 42 -1.31 -8.07 -4.02
CA LYS A 42 -2.17 -7.04 -3.45
C LYS A 42 -1.39 -5.77 -3.10
N TYR A 43 -0.18 -5.91 -2.58
CA TYR A 43 0.72 -4.78 -2.34
C TYR A 43 0.98 -3.98 -3.63
N LEU A 44 1.33 -4.66 -4.73
CA LEU A 44 1.60 -4.00 -6.01
C LEU A 44 0.34 -3.34 -6.61
N GLU A 45 -0.84 -3.89 -6.35
CA GLU A 45 -2.12 -3.31 -6.74
C GLU A 45 -2.45 -2.02 -5.97
N VAL A 46 -2.30 -2.02 -4.65
CA VAL A 46 -2.77 -0.91 -3.80
C VAL A 46 -1.75 0.21 -3.62
N TYR A 47 -0.45 -0.07 -3.73
CA TYR A 47 0.60 0.94 -3.57
C TYR A 47 0.44 2.17 -4.50
N PRO A 48 0.18 2.04 -5.81
CA PRO A 48 -0.04 3.21 -6.67
C PRO A 48 -1.28 4.02 -6.26
N LEU A 49 -2.36 3.35 -5.85
CA LEU A 49 -3.60 4.02 -5.39
C LEU A 49 -3.36 4.84 -4.12
N ILE A 50 -2.60 4.29 -3.16
CA ILE A 50 -2.24 4.99 -1.93
C ILE A 50 -1.33 6.17 -2.22
N LYS A 51 -0.41 6.04 -3.19
CA LYS A 51 0.46 7.15 -3.59
C LYS A 51 -0.36 8.30 -4.19
N GLU A 52 -1.32 7.99 -5.04
CA GLU A 52 -2.27 8.96 -5.61
C GLU A 52 -3.10 9.63 -4.51
N GLU A 53 -3.69 8.84 -3.61
CA GLU A 53 -4.47 9.37 -2.49
C GLU A 53 -3.64 10.27 -1.57
N TYR A 54 -2.41 9.87 -1.26
CA TYR A 54 -1.49 10.68 -0.47
C TYR A 54 -1.20 12.03 -1.16
N GLU A 55 -0.98 12.03 -2.47
CA GLU A 55 -0.75 13.25 -3.27
C GLU A 55 -1.98 14.15 -3.30
N ASN A 56 -3.19 13.58 -3.39
CA ASN A 56 -4.44 14.33 -3.35
C ASN A 56 -4.66 15.02 -2.00
N GLN A 57 -4.31 14.34 -0.90
CA GLN A 57 -4.44 14.87 0.46
C GLN A 57 -3.29 15.82 0.86
N HIS A 58 -2.13 15.66 0.21
CA HIS A 58 -0.93 16.48 0.42
C HIS A 58 -0.40 16.97 -0.94
N PRO A 59 -1.13 17.87 -1.62
CA PRO A 59 -0.68 18.40 -2.89
C PRO A 59 0.71 19.00 -2.70
N PRO A 60 1.67 18.76 -3.61
CA PRO A 60 2.97 19.42 -3.53
C PRO A 60 2.70 20.91 -3.44
N GLY A 61 3.19 21.54 -2.36
CA GLY A 61 2.90 22.94 -2.09
C GLY A 61 3.15 23.73 -3.35
N ASN A 62 2.08 24.34 -3.90
CA ASN A 62 2.22 25.29 -4.99
C ASN A 62 3.28 26.27 -4.54
N GLY A 63 4.39 26.33 -5.28
CA GLY A 63 5.40 27.33 -5.07
C GLY A 63 4.70 28.68 -5.07
N ILE A 64 4.53 29.25 -3.88
CA ILE A 64 4.13 30.63 -3.71
C ILE A 64 5.35 31.41 -4.18
N THR A 65 5.44 31.62 -5.49
CA THR A 65 6.25 32.67 -6.10
C THR A 65 5.54 33.99 -5.84
N PHE A 66 5.43 34.38 -4.58
CA PHE A 66 5.18 35.76 -4.21
C PHE A 66 6.48 36.28 -3.62
N LEU A 67 6.91 37.44 -4.11
CA LEU A 67 8.08 38.22 -3.73
C LEU A 67 9.36 37.93 -4.53
N LYS A 68 9.45 38.51 -5.73
CA LYS A 68 10.50 39.50 -6.04
C LYS A 68 9.91 40.63 -6.85
#